data_AF-A0A931ZV17-F1
#
_entry.id   AF-A0A931ZV17-F1
#
_cell.length_a   1.000
_cell.length_b   1.000
_cell.length_c   1.000
_cell.angle_alpha   90.00
_cell.angle_beta   90.00
_cell.angle_gamma   90.00
#
_symmetry.space_group_name_H-M   'P 1'
#
loop_
_entity.id
_entity.type
_entity.pdbx_description
1 polymer ?
#
loop_
_entity_poly.entity_id
_entity_poly.type
_entity_poly.pdbx_seq_one_letter_code
_entity_poly.pdbx_strand_id
1 'polypeptide(L)'
;MTPPSAVSALTHHPALRRSREILLATDDEALDLQATICQIPAPSGAEARRAEFVARHLRGLRLEPVHLDGAGNVVARWGGTEGGAVVVA
;
A
#
# COMPACT_ATOMS: atom_id res chain seq x y z
N MET A 1 29.78 -4.67 -24.79
CA MET A 1 28.74 -3.74 -24.32
C MET A 1 27.54 -4.58 -23.94
N THR A 2 27.32 -4.85 -22.66
CA THR A 2 26.13 -5.57 -22.19
C THR A 2 24.90 -4.72 -22.55
N PRO A 3 23.84 -5.26 -23.18
CA PRO A 3 22.65 -4.47 -23.42
C PRO A 3 22.16 -3.94 -22.07
N PRO A 4 21.68 -2.68 -21.99
CA PRO A 4 20.99 -2.21 -20.78
C PRO A 4 19.94 -3.26 -20.45
N SER A 5 20.05 -3.85 -19.26
CA SER A 5 19.15 -4.93 -18.85
C SER A 5 17.70 -4.46 -18.99
N ALA A 6 16.75 -5.37 -19.17
CA ALA A 6 15.32 -5.03 -19.23
C ALA A 6 14.90 -4.08 -18.08
N VAL A 7 15.57 -4.17 -16.93
CA VAL A 7 15.44 -3.26 -15.78
C VAL A 7 15.79 -1.80 -16.11
N SER A 8 16.88 -1.53 -16.84
CA SER A 8 17.28 -0.17 -17.21
C SER A 8 16.33 0.49 -18.21
N ALA A 9 15.65 -0.29 -19.05
CA ALA A 9 14.58 0.25 -19.90
C ALA A 9 13.36 0.65 -19.07
N LEU A 10 13.02 -0.15 -18.04
CA LEU A 10 11.91 0.13 -17.13
C LEU A 10 12.13 1.39 -16.30
N THR A 11 13.35 1.69 -15.84
CA THR A 11 13.61 2.90 -15.02
C THR A 11 13.27 4.21 -15.73
N HIS A 12 13.24 4.22 -17.06
CA HIS A 12 12.88 5.38 -17.88
C HIS A 12 11.40 5.38 -18.30
N HIS A 13 10.63 4.35 -17.96
CA HIS A 13 9.23 4.24 -18.35
C HIS A 13 8.42 5.39 -17.75
N PRO A 14 7.58 6.11 -18.54
CA PRO A 14 6.85 7.29 -18.07
C PRO A 14 5.99 7.02 -16.83
N ALA A 15 5.33 5.85 -16.76
CA ALA A 15 4.55 5.48 -15.59
C ALA A 15 5.41 5.36 -14.32
N LEU A 16 6.63 4.81 -14.41
CA LEU A 16 7.52 4.68 -13.26
C LEU A 16 8.07 6.03 -12.81
N ARG A 17 8.35 6.94 -13.76
CA ARG A 17 8.72 8.32 -13.45
C ARG A 17 7.59 9.04 -12.70
N ARG A 18 6.37 8.94 -13.21
CA ARG A 18 5.19 9.55 -12.58
C ARG A 18 4.93 8.98 -11.18
N SER A 19 5.04 7.67 -11.00
CA SER A 19 4.88 7.05 -9.68
C SER A 19 5.93 7.56 -8.68
N ARG A 20 7.19 7.72 -9.10
CA ARG A 20 8.23 8.30 -8.24
C ARG A 20 7.93 9.74 -7.84
N GLU A 21 7.46 10.56 -8.77
CA GLU A 21 7.06 11.94 -8.48
C GLU A 21 5.92 11.99 -7.45
N ILE A 22 4.93 11.11 -7.57
CA ILE A 22 3.84 11.01 -6.59
C ILE A 22 4.39 10.62 -5.22
N LEU A 23 5.21 9.57 -5.15
CA LEU A 23 5.80 9.10 -3.89
C LEU A 23 6.61 10.20 -3.18
N LEU A 24 7.42 10.94 -3.93
CA LEU A 24 8.19 12.07 -3.39
C LEU A 24 7.29 13.22 -2.92
N ALA A 25 6.21 13.51 -3.67
CA ALA A 25 5.29 14.58 -3.32
C ALA A 25 4.40 14.26 -2.11
N THR A 26 4.23 12.96 -1.78
CA THR A 26 3.39 12.50 -0.66
C THR A 26 4.20 11.89 0.49
N ASP A 27 5.51 12.12 0.55
CA ASP A 27 6.39 11.50 1.55
C ASP A 27 6.01 11.91 2.98
N ASP A 28 5.77 13.20 3.21
CA ASP A 28 5.33 13.72 4.51
C ASP A 28 4.00 13.10 4.96
N GLU A 29 3.02 12.99 4.04
CA GLU A 29 1.72 12.36 4.33
C GLU A 29 1.88 10.88 4.72
N ALA A 30 2.80 10.17 4.06
CA ALA A 30 3.10 8.77 4.36
C ALA A 30 3.76 8.63 5.75
N LEU A 31 4.69 9.52 6.09
CA LEU A 31 5.35 9.54 7.40
C LEU A 31 4.37 9.87 8.52
N ASP A 32 3.48 10.84 8.31
CA ASP A 32 2.43 11.20 9.27
C ASP A 32 1.45 10.05 9.50
N LEU A 33 1.05 9.35 8.43
CA LEU A 33 0.20 8.17 8.53
C LEU A 33 0.91 7.05 9.30
N GLN A 34 2.20 6.80 9.00
CA GLN A 34 2.99 5.80 9.71
C GLN A 34 3.09 6.13 11.20
N ALA A 35 3.41 7.38 11.55
CA ALA A 35 3.47 7.84 12.93
C ALA A 35 2.12 7.65 13.64
N THR A 36 1.02 8.00 12.98
CA THR A 36 -0.34 7.81 13.50
C THR A 36 -0.64 6.34 13.79
N ILE A 37 -0.30 5.43 12.87
CA ILE A 37 -0.51 3.99 13.05
C ILE A 37 0.34 3.44 14.20
N CYS A 38 1.61 3.83 14.29
CA CYS A 38 2.54 3.40 15.33
C CYS A 38 2.13 3.86 16.74
N GLN A 39 1.47 5.02 16.84
CA GLN A 39 0.95 5.52 18.12
C GLN A 39 -0.24 4.70 18.66
N ILE A 40 -0.88 3.86 17.85
CA ILE A 40 -1.94 2.96 18.32
C ILE A 40 -1.29 1.72 18.93
N PRO A 41 -1.39 1.51 20.26
CA PRO A 41 -0.84 0.32 20.90
C PRO A 41 -1.53 -0.92 20.37
N ALA A 42 -0.72 -1.91 20.01
CA ALA A 42 -1.21 -3.19 19.53
C ALA A 42 -0.13 -4.25 19.79
N PRO A 43 0.08 -4.62 21.07
CA PRO A 43 0.86 -5.79 21.43
C PRO A 43 0.20 -7.05 20.86
N SER A 44 0.95 -8.15 20.84
CA SER A 44 0.50 -9.42 20.29
C SER A 44 -0.85 -9.84 20.88
N GLY A 45 -1.86 -9.99 20.02
CA GLY A 45 -3.25 -10.35 20.37
C GLY A 45 -4.17 -9.18 20.71
N ALA A 46 -3.69 -7.94 20.65
CA ALA A 46 -4.47 -6.72 20.89
C ALA A 46 -4.43 -5.75 19.69
N GLU A 47 -4.31 -6.28 18.47
CA GLU A 47 -4.16 -5.52 17.23
C GLU A 47 -5.47 -4.87 16.73
N ALA A 48 -6.62 -5.25 17.28
CA ALA A 48 -7.95 -4.90 16.77
C ALA A 48 -8.15 -3.40 16.53
N ARG A 49 -7.75 -2.53 17.49
CA ARG A 49 -7.90 -1.08 17.35
C ARG A 49 -7.06 -0.51 16.21
N ARG A 50 -5.85 -1.04 15.99
CA ARG A 50 -4.98 -0.64 14.88
C ARG A 50 -5.57 -1.13 13.55
N ALA A 51 -6.07 -2.37 13.52
CA ALA A 51 -6.75 -2.93 12.35
C ALA A 51 -7.98 -2.10 11.96
N GLU A 52 -8.82 -1.69 12.90
CA GLU A 52 -9.98 -0.82 12.66
C GLU A 52 -9.59 0.55 12.08
N PHE A 53 -8.49 1.14 12.56
CA PHE A 53 -7.97 2.38 12.00
C PHE A 53 -7.57 2.19 10.54
N VAL A 54 -6.76 1.17 10.24
CA VAL A 54 -6.30 0.87 8.88
C VAL A 54 -7.48 0.57 7.95
N ALA A 55 -8.45 -0.24 8.39
CA ALA A 55 -9.63 -0.56 7.60
C ALA A 55 -10.45 0.69 7.25
N ARG A 56 -10.62 1.61 8.21
CA ARG A 56 -11.31 2.89 7.96
C ARG A 56 -10.51 3.78 7.01
N HIS A 57 -9.20 3.85 7.15
CA HIS A 57 -8.33 4.62 6.27
C HIS A 57 -8.42 4.11 4.82
N LEU A 58 -8.32 2.79 4.60
CA LEU A 58 -8.43 2.16 3.28
C LEU A 58 -9.81 2.37 2.65
N ARG A 59 -10.90 2.33 3.44
CA ARG A 59 -12.25 2.69 2.96
C ARG A 59 -12.33 4.16 2.54
N GLY A 60 -11.70 5.06 3.30
CA GLY A 60 -11.61 6.49 2.95
C GLY A 60 -10.92 6.71 1.60
N LEU A 61 -9.93 5.89 1.27
CA LEU A 61 -9.24 5.87 -0.02
C LEU A 61 -10.01 5.13 -1.13
N ARG A 62 -11.20 4.60 -0.84
CA ARG A 62 -12.04 3.81 -1.75
C ARG A 62 -11.34 2.56 -2.30
N LEU A 63 -10.45 1.96 -1.50
CA LEU A 63 -9.77 0.70 -1.82
C LEU A 63 -10.67 -0.49 -1.47
N GLU A 64 -11.74 -0.67 -2.23
CA GLU A 64 -12.77 -1.67 -1.94
C GLU A 64 -12.58 -2.99 -2.72
N PRO A 65 -12.94 -4.14 -2.13
CA PRO A 65 -13.53 -4.30 -0.79
C PRO A 65 -12.48 -4.28 0.33
N VAL A 66 -12.83 -3.68 1.48
CA VAL A 66 -12.02 -3.73 2.71
C VAL A 66 -12.65 -4.67 3.72
N HIS A 67 -11.95 -5.74 4.09
CA HIS A 67 -12.42 -6.72 5.06
C HIS A 67 -11.31 -7.10 6.05
N LEU A 68 -11.72 -7.70 7.17
CA LEU A 68 -10.84 -8.36 8.11
C LEU A 68 -10.98 -9.87 7.94
N ASP A 69 -9.86 -10.59 7.94
CA ASP A 69 -9.87 -12.06 7.95
C ASP A 69 -9.98 -12.64 9.36
N GLY A 70 -10.03 -13.97 9.47
CA GLY A 70 -10.14 -14.67 10.76
C GLY A 70 -8.92 -14.52 11.67
N ALA A 71 -7.78 -14.05 11.15
CA ALA A 71 -6.58 -13.74 11.93
C ALA A 71 -6.51 -12.25 12.33
N GLY A 72 -7.44 -11.42 11.87
CA GLY A 72 -7.48 -9.98 12.13
C GLY A 72 -6.66 -9.14 11.16
N ASN A 73 -6.17 -9.70 10.04
CA ASN A 73 -5.51 -8.92 9.00
C ASN A 73 -6.53 -8.06 8.26
N VAL A 74 -6.13 -6.85 7.88
CA VAL A 74 -6.95 -5.96 7.04
C VAL A 74 -6.53 -6.15 5.59
N VAL A 75 -7.47 -6.53 4.73
CA VAL A 75 -7.22 -6.77 3.31
C VAL A 75 -8.10 -5.84 2.48
N ALA A 76 -7.46 -5.10 1.58
CA ALA A 76 -8.07 -4.23 0.59
C ALA A 76 -7.55 -4.57 -0.81
N ARG A 77 -8.31 -4.24 -1.85
CA ARG A 77 -7.91 -4.47 -3.25
C ARG A 77 -7.93 -3.17 -4.03
N TRP A 78 -6.93 -3.01 -4.89
CA TRP A 78 -6.87 -1.97 -5.91
C TRP A 78 -6.68 -2.62 -7.28
N GLY A 79 -7.42 -2.15 -8.29
CA GLY A 79 -7.40 -2.70 -9.64
C GLY A 79 -8.45 -3.78 -9.92
N GLY A 80 -8.59 -4.14 -11.21
CA GLY A 80 -9.62 -5.03 -11.70
C GLY A 80 -9.43 -6.52 -11.33
N THR A 81 -10.44 -7.33 -11.65
CA THR A 81 -10.43 -8.80 -11.47
C THR A 81 -9.87 -9.56 -12.67
N GLU A 82 -9.39 -8.87 -13.70
CA GLU A 82 -8.96 -9.47 -14.96
C GLU A 82 -7.57 -10.12 -14.85
N GLY A 83 -7.53 -11.34 -14.30
CA GLY A 83 -6.53 -12.40 -14.56
C GLY A 83 -5.05 -12.13 -14.27
N GLY A 84 -4.65 -10.90 -13.94
CA GLY A 84 -3.28 -10.51 -13.65
C GLY A 84 -2.84 -11.04 -12.29
N ALA A 85 -1.52 -11.24 -12.14
CA ALA A 85 -0.94 -11.59 -10.85
C ALA A 85 -1.22 -10.47 -9.83
N VAL A 86 -1.71 -10.85 -8.65
CA VAL A 86 -1.87 -9.92 -7.53
C VAL A 86 -0.51 -9.72 -6.89
N VAL A 87 -0.12 -8.46 -6.70
CA VAL A 87 1.05 -8.09 -5.91
C VAL A 87 0.57 -7.64 -4.54
N VAL A 88 1.08 -8.27 -3.49
CA VAL A 88 0.91 -7.83 -2.11
C VAL A 88 2.18 -7.09 -1.72
N ALA A 89 2.04 -5.84 -1.29
CA ALA A 89 3.13 -4.93 -0.95
C ALA A 89 2.98 -4.45 0.49
#